data_AF-A0A448WAS9-F1
#
_entry.id   AF-A0A448WAS9-F1
#
_cell.length_a   1.000
_cell.length_b   1.000
_cell.length_c   1.000
_cell.angle_alpha   90.00
_cell.angle_beta   90.00
_cell.angle_gamma   90.00
#
_symmetry.space_group_name_H-M   'P 1'
#
loop_
_entity.id
_entity.type
_entity.pdbx_description
1 polymer ?
#
loop_
_entity_poly.entity_id
_entity_poly.type
_entity_poly.pdbx_seq_one_letter_code
_entity_poly.pdbx_strand_id
1 'polypeptide(L)'
;MTAMAFENLTKPDSRQSIMFISGPGEFAGLLGLITGEPNIYSLQAVGETLVAVMPREHFYALVRGYPGALFSISHLMTERMSPFLRQVDFALEWLTVKAGRALYKRGEASDNVYVVLNGRLRQINFLSNGERRIVGELGRGDLVGFLEVFSAQPRAHTVIAIR
;
A
#
# COMPACT_ATOMS: atom_id res chain seq x y z
N MET A 1 7.95 -28.15 -7.60
CA MET A 1 8.45 -27.71 -6.28
C MET A 1 7.91 -26.32 -6.04
N THR A 2 7.44 -26.08 -4.82
CA THR A 2 6.51 -25.00 -4.51
C THR A 2 6.94 -24.33 -3.22
N ALA A 3 6.88 -23.00 -3.15
CA ALA A 3 7.10 -22.23 -1.94
C ALA A 3 5.79 -21.55 -1.50
N MET A 4 5.55 -21.47 -0.19
CA MET A 4 4.42 -20.75 0.39
C MET A 4 4.90 -19.40 0.92
N ALA A 5 4.14 -18.35 0.62
CA ALA A 5 4.35 -17.02 1.17
C ALA A 5 3.40 -16.77 2.34
N PHE A 6 3.96 -16.35 3.47
CA PHE A 6 3.25 -16.09 4.71
C PHE A 6 3.38 -14.63 5.12
N GLU A 7 2.35 -14.11 5.75
CA GLU A 7 2.38 -12.76 6.33
C GLU A 7 3.47 -12.62 7.39
N ASN A 8 4.20 -11.51 7.36
CA ASN A 8 5.21 -11.17 8.37
C ASN A 8 4.51 -10.72 9.67
N LEU A 9 3.99 -11.67 10.44
CA LEU A 9 3.34 -11.39 11.72
C LEU A 9 4.40 -11.36 12.83
N THR A 10 4.63 -10.18 13.42
CA THR A 10 5.50 -9.97 14.58
C THR A 10 4.92 -10.50 15.91
N LYS A 11 3.85 -11.30 15.88
CA LYS A 11 3.19 -11.81 17.10
C LYS A 11 3.32 -13.35 17.20
N PRO A 12 3.63 -13.91 18.38
CA PRO A 12 3.94 -15.34 18.52
C PRO A 12 2.75 -16.29 18.35
N ASP A 13 1.52 -15.77 18.25
CA ASP A 13 0.28 -16.56 18.36
C ASP A 13 -0.71 -16.31 17.20
N SER A 14 -0.21 -15.80 16.08
CA SER A 14 -1.06 -15.46 14.94
C SER A 14 -1.03 -16.57 13.89
N ARG A 15 -2.21 -17.09 13.56
CA ARG A 15 -2.49 -17.98 12.42
C ARG A 15 -1.74 -17.46 11.18
N GLN A 16 -0.76 -18.21 10.70
CA GLN A 16 -0.03 -17.85 9.49
C GLN A 16 -0.99 -17.95 8.28
N SER A 17 -1.37 -16.80 7.73
CA SER A 17 -2.17 -16.73 6.52
C SER A 17 -1.26 -16.91 5.31
N ILE A 18 -1.58 -17.90 4.47
CA ILE A 18 -0.92 -18.08 3.17
C ILE A 18 -1.42 -16.97 2.26
N MET A 19 -0.52 -16.07 1.85
CA MET A 19 -0.84 -15.02 0.88
C MET A 19 -0.89 -15.58 -0.54
N PHE A 20 0.12 -16.36 -0.91
CA PHE A 20 0.21 -16.99 -2.22
C PHE A 20 1.12 -18.21 -2.19
N ILE A 21 1.01 -19.00 -3.25
CA ILE A 21 1.81 -20.20 -3.50
C ILE A 21 2.60 -19.95 -4.77
N SER A 22 3.92 -20.12 -4.72
CA SER A 22 4.85 -19.91 -5.83
C SER A 22 5.29 -21.26 -6.41
N GLY A 23 5.06 -21.47 -7.70
CA GLY A 23 5.47 -22.68 -8.45
C GLY A 23 6.78 -22.53 -9.24
N PRO A 24 7.17 -23.57 -9.99
CA PRO A 24 8.33 -23.53 -10.87
C PRO A 24 8.25 -22.41 -11.91
N GLY A 25 9.32 -21.63 -12.06
CA GLY A 25 9.40 -20.50 -13.01
C GLY A 25 8.80 -19.20 -12.51
N GLU A 26 8.21 -19.19 -11.31
CA GLU A 26 7.64 -17.98 -10.72
C GLU A 26 8.67 -17.20 -9.89
N PHE A 27 8.50 -15.87 -9.87
CA PHE A 27 9.35 -14.97 -9.10
C PHE A 27 8.70 -14.66 -7.75
N ALA A 28 9.53 -14.59 -6.71
CA ALA A 28 9.11 -14.10 -5.40
C ALA A 28 10.02 -12.93 -4.96
N GLY A 29 9.46 -11.96 -4.24
CA GLY A 29 10.16 -10.77 -3.75
C GLY A 29 10.34 -9.63 -4.77
N LEU A 30 9.81 -9.79 -5.98
CA LEU A 30 10.01 -8.84 -7.08
C LEU A 30 9.37 -7.46 -6.80
N LEU A 31 8.21 -7.44 -6.15
CA LEU A 31 7.54 -6.19 -5.78
C LEU A 31 8.44 -5.31 -4.90
N GLY A 32 9.06 -5.87 -3.86
CA GLY A 32 9.97 -5.12 -2.99
C GLY A 32 11.24 -4.64 -3.70
N LEU A 33 11.70 -5.34 -4.75
CA LEU A 33 12.81 -4.86 -5.58
C LEU A 33 12.41 -3.65 -6.44
N ILE A 34 11.21 -3.67 -7.03
CA ILE A 34 10.72 -2.57 -7.88
C ILE A 34 10.38 -1.34 -7.04
N THR A 35 9.64 -1.51 -5.94
CA THR A 35 9.19 -0.38 -5.11
C THR A 35 10.28 0.14 -4.17
N GLY A 36 11.33 -0.64 -3.95
CA GLY A 36 12.38 -0.35 -2.95
C GLY A 36 11.94 -0.61 -1.51
N GLU A 37 10.73 -1.12 -1.30
CA GLU A 37 10.18 -1.41 0.03
C GLU A 37 10.59 -2.80 0.53
N PRO A 38 10.60 -3.03 1.85
CA PRO A 38 10.73 -4.37 2.40
C PRO A 38 9.60 -5.29 1.93
N ASN A 39 9.90 -6.58 1.76
CA ASN A 39 8.87 -7.56 1.48
C ASN A 39 7.90 -7.67 2.68
N ILE A 40 6.60 -7.66 2.40
CA ILE A 40 5.53 -7.77 3.40
C ILE A 40 5.25 -9.21 3.84
N TYR A 41 5.98 -10.18 3.27
CA TYR A 41 5.83 -11.61 3.52
C TYR A 41 7.18 -12.29 3.71
N SER A 42 7.13 -13.47 4.34
CA SER A 42 8.20 -14.46 4.40
C SER A 42 7.91 -15.60 3.44
N LEU A 43 8.95 -16.28 2.96
CA LEU A 43 8.82 -17.46 2.09
C LEU A 43 9.32 -18.70 2.84
N GLN A 44 8.56 -19.79 2.72
CA GLN A 44 8.98 -21.10 3.19
C GLN A 44 8.84 -22.12 2.06
N ALA A 45 9.87 -22.93 1.88
CA ALA A 45 9.79 -24.07 0.96
C ALA A 45 8.87 -25.15 1.55
N VAL A 46 7.99 -25.72 0.73
CA VAL A 46 7.08 -26.80 1.16
C VAL A 46 7.78 -28.16 1.14
N GLY A 47 8.84 -28.29 0.36
CA GLY A 47 9.73 -29.45 0.31
C GLY A 47 11.10 -29.05 -0.21
N GLU A 48 11.96 -30.01 -0.52
CA GLU A 48 13.23 -29.75 -1.20
C GLU A 48 12.97 -28.84 -2.40
N THR A 49 13.72 -27.74 -2.52
CA THR A 49 13.48 -26.71 -3.53
C THR A 49 14.81 -26.10 -3.95
N LEU A 50 15.07 -26.08 -5.25
CA LEU A 50 16.18 -25.34 -5.84
C LEU A 50 15.70 -23.94 -6.21
N VAL A 51 16.40 -22.90 -5.76
CA VAL A 51 16.09 -21.50 -6.06
C VAL A 51 17.26 -20.81 -6.75
N ALA A 52 16.96 -20.00 -7.77
CA ALA A 52 17.92 -19.05 -8.32
C ALA A 52 17.82 -17.75 -7.53
N VAL A 53 18.95 -17.22 -7.06
CA VAL A 53 19.00 -15.99 -6.27
C VAL A 53 19.61 -14.86 -7.08
N MET A 54 18.90 -13.74 -7.18
CA MET A 54 19.42 -12.50 -7.76
C MET A 54 19.62 -11.46 -6.64
N PRO A 55 20.87 -11.10 -6.30
CA PRO A 55 21.13 -10.03 -5.35
C PRO A 55 20.54 -8.70 -5.81
N ARG A 56 20.04 -7.91 -4.84
CA ARG A 56 19.46 -6.57 -5.08
C ARG A 56 20.39 -5.66 -5.89
N GLU A 57 21.69 -5.71 -5.60
CA GLU A 57 22.70 -4.91 -6.29
C GLU A 57 22.81 -5.26 -7.78
N HIS A 58 22.78 -6.55 -8.11
CA HIS A 58 22.82 -7.03 -9.49
C HIS A 58 21.53 -6.68 -10.24
N PHE A 59 20.38 -6.80 -9.59
CA PHE A 59 19.10 -6.37 -10.15
C PHE A 59 19.12 -4.89 -10.54
N TYR A 60 19.55 -4.02 -9.62
CA TYR A 60 19.62 -2.58 -9.92
C TYR A 60 20.70 -2.23 -10.94
N ALA A 61 21.82 -2.97 -10.98
CA ALA A 61 22.83 -2.81 -12.03
C ALA A 61 22.26 -3.15 -13.41
N LEU A 62 21.49 -4.24 -13.52
CA LEU A 62 20.81 -4.65 -14.76
C LEU A 62 19.78 -3.60 -15.19
N VAL A 63 18.95 -3.13 -14.28
CA VAL A 63 17.96 -2.08 -14.56
C VAL A 63 18.63 -0.77 -15.03
N ARG A 64 19.77 -0.39 -14.43
CA ARG A 64 20.53 0.78 -14.88
C ARG A 64 21.12 0.60 -16.28
N GLY A 65 21.64 -0.59 -16.59
CA GLY A 65 22.20 -0.90 -17.90
C GLY A 65 21.14 -1.11 -18.99
N TYR A 66 19.94 -1.53 -18.61
CA TYR A 66 18.83 -1.79 -19.52
C TYR A 66 17.49 -1.36 -18.88
N PRO A 67 17.15 -0.06 -18.91
CA PRO A 67 15.92 0.46 -18.31
C PRO A 67 14.65 -0.20 -18.86
N GLY A 68 14.70 -0.70 -20.10
CA GLY A 68 13.64 -1.48 -20.73
C GLY A 68 13.22 -2.72 -19.94
N ALA A 69 14.13 -3.33 -19.17
CA ALA A 69 13.83 -4.50 -18.34
C ALA A 69 12.72 -4.23 -17.31
N LEU A 70 12.61 -3.00 -16.80
CA LEU A 70 11.57 -2.64 -15.84
C LEU A 70 10.19 -2.82 -16.43
N PHE A 71 9.96 -2.50 -17.71
CA PHE A 71 8.66 -2.68 -18.34
C PHE A 71 8.27 -4.15 -18.41
N SER A 72 9.20 -5.03 -18.77
CA SER A 72 8.97 -6.48 -18.78
C SER A 72 8.59 -6.99 -17.40
N ILE A 73 9.30 -6.53 -16.37
CA ILE A 73 9.05 -6.90 -14.98
C ILE A 73 7.70 -6.36 -14.50
N SER A 74 7.39 -5.09 -14.78
CA SER A 74 6.12 -4.46 -14.44
C SER A 74 4.95 -5.21 -15.08
N HIS A 75 5.07 -5.59 -16.36
CA HIS A 75 4.05 -6.36 -17.05
C HIS A 75 3.77 -7.70 -16.36
N LEU A 76 4.83 -8.45 -16.01
CA LEU A 76 4.71 -9.70 -15.27
C LEU A 76 3.99 -9.52 -13.92
N MET A 77 4.24 -8.41 -13.22
CA MET A 77 3.54 -8.11 -11.96
C MET A 77 2.06 -7.77 -12.19
N THR A 78 1.75 -6.94 -13.20
CA THR A 78 0.38 -6.54 -13.52
C THR A 78 -0.49 -7.74 -13.94
N GLU A 79 0.08 -8.72 -14.64
CA GLU A 79 -0.60 -9.96 -15.00
C GLU A 79 -0.97 -10.80 -13.76
N ARG A 80 -0.15 -10.73 -12.71
CA ARG A 80 -0.37 -11.43 -11.44
C ARG A 80 -1.34 -10.72 -10.50
N MET A 81 -1.68 -9.45 -10.76
CA MET A 81 -2.70 -8.75 -10.00
C MET A 81 -4.08 -9.39 -10.21
N SER A 82 -4.93 -9.35 -9.20
CA SER A 82 -6.31 -9.79 -9.38
C SER A 82 -7.05 -8.86 -10.36
N PRO A 83 -8.05 -9.35 -11.12
CA PRO A 83 -8.91 -8.48 -11.91
C PRO A 83 -9.53 -7.35 -11.08
N PHE A 84 -9.85 -7.62 -9.81
CA PHE A 84 -10.34 -6.62 -8.87
C PHE A 84 -9.35 -5.48 -8.65
N LEU A 85 -8.08 -5.75 -8.36
CA LEU A 85 -7.08 -4.69 -8.17
C LEU A 85 -6.86 -3.86 -9.44
N ARG A 86 -6.95 -4.47 -10.62
CA ARG A 86 -6.91 -3.73 -11.89
C ARG A 86 -8.14 -2.84 -12.10
N GLN A 87 -9.32 -3.29 -11.70
CA GLN A 87 -10.53 -2.46 -11.73
C GLN A 87 -10.45 -1.30 -10.73
N VAL A 88 -9.92 -1.54 -9.53
CA VAL A 88 -9.65 -0.49 -8.56
C VAL A 88 -8.68 0.53 -9.14
N ASP A 89 -7.54 0.10 -9.70
CA ASP A 89 -6.57 0.99 -10.34
C ASP A 89 -7.20 1.88 -11.43
N PHE A 90 -8.08 1.30 -12.26
CA PHE A 90 -8.81 2.05 -13.29
C PHE A 90 -9.83 3.04 -12.72
N ALA A 91 -10.45 2.73 -11.57
CA ALA A 91 -11.47 3.55 -10.94
C ALA A 91 -10.90 4.62 -10.00
N LEU A 92 -9.60 4.60 -9.70
CA LEU A 92 -8.95 5.56 -8.82
C LEU A 92 -8.78 6.92 -9.51
N GLU A 93 -9.10 7.99 -8.79
CA GLU A 93 -8.83 9.37 -9.19
C GLU A 93 -7.66 9.96 -8.40
N TRP A 94 -6.76 10.66 -9.08
CA TRP A 94 -5.62 11.34 -8.46
C TRP A 94 -6.04 12.70 -7.91
N LEU A 95 -6.05 12.83 -6.59
CA LEU A 95 -6.35 14.10 -5.92
C LEU A 95 -5.10 14.71 -5.28
N THR A 96 -4.74 15.94 -5.66
CA THR A 96 -3.66 16.70 -5.03
C THR A 96 -4.23 17.80 -4.13
N VAL A 97 -3.89 17.76 -2.83
CA VAL A 97 -4.28 18.79 -1.86
C VAL A 97 -3.06 19.59 -1.43
N LYS A 98 -3.07 20.91 -1.67
CA LYS A 98 -1.98 21.80 -1.27
C LYS A 98 -1.86 21.90 0.25
N ALA A 99 -0.64 22.05 0.75
CA ALA A 99 -0.40 22.28 2.18
C ALA A 99 -1.25 23.44 2.72
N GLY A 100 -1.82 23.25 3.91
CA GLY A 100 -2.75 24.17 4.56
C GLY A 100 -4.21 24.06 4.08
N ARG A 101 -4.51 23.30 3.01
CA ARG A 101 -5.88 23.08 2.52
C ARG A 101 -6.50 21.84 3.16
N ALA A 102 -7.82 21.88 3.33
CA ALA A 102 -8.59 20.74 3.80
C ALA A 102 -8.83 19.76 2.65
N LEU A 103 -8.63 18.47 2.91
CA LEU A 103 -9.10 17.38 2.06
C LEU A 103 -10.63 17.27 2.15
N TYR A 104 -11.15 17.31 3.38
CA TYR A 104 -12.57 17.43 3.70
C TYR A 104 -12.75 18.07 5.07
N LYS A 105 -13.95 18.57 5.35
CA LYS A 105 -14.32 19.16 6.64
C LYS A 105 -15.28 18.26 7.41
N ARG A 106 -15.26 18.44 8.73
CA ARG A 106 -16.21 17.76 9.63
C ARG A 106 -17.65 18.06 9.22
N GLY A 107 -18.50 17.04 9.21
CA GLY A 107 -19.92 17.14 8.88
C GLY A 107 -20.25 17.09 7.38
N GLU A 108 -19.24 17.11 6.50
CA GLU A 108 -19.47 16.87 5.06
C GLU A 108 -19.90 15.41 4.80
N ALA A 109 -20.51 15.17 3.63
CA ALA A 109 -20.88 13.84 3.19
C ALA A 109 -19.64 12.93 3.00
N SER A 110 -19.83 11.63 3.15
CA SER A 110 -18.77 10.62 3.18
C SER A 110 -18.90 9.63 2.04
N ASP A 111 -18.58 10.08 0.82
CA ASP A 111 -18.76 9.25 -0.38
C ASP A 111 -17.44 8.68 -0.93
N ASN A 112 -16.31 9.18 -0.41
CA ASN A 112 -14.97 8.85 -0.91
C ASN A 112 -14.05 8.33 0.20
N VAL A 113 -13.29 7.29 -0.11
CA VAL A 113 -12.15 6.81 0.70
C VAL A 113 -10.86 7.28 0.02
N TYR A 114 -9.90 7.74 0.79
CA TYR A 114 -8.61 8.20 0.27
C TYR A 114 -7.49 7.32 0.79
N VAL A 115 -6.46 7.11 -0.02
CA VAL A 115 -5.18 6.56 0.43
C VAL A 115 -4.11 7.64 0.28
N VAL A 116 -3.31 7.85 1.31
CA VAL A 116 -2.23 8.84 1.24
C VAL A 116 -1.06 8.22 0.46
N LEU A 117 -0.83 8.70 -0.76
CA LEU A 117 0.30 8.21 -1.59
C LEU A 117 1.60 8.97 -1.29
N ASN A 118 1.50 10.26 -1.01
CA ASN A 118 2.61 11.14 -0.64
C ASN A 118 2.10 12.26 0.28
N GLY A 119 2.98 12.78 1.14
CA GLY A 119 2.70 13.89 2.05
C GLY A 119 2.30 13.45 3.46
N ARG A 120 1.77 14.41 4.22
CA ARG A 120 1.08 14.15 5.51
C ARG A 120 -0.21 14.93 5.59
N LEU A 121 -1.18 14.29 6.22
CA LEU A 121 -2.43 14.90 6.61
C LEU A 121 -2.52 14.96 8.14
N ARG A 122 -3.28 15.92 8.65
CA ARG A 122 -3.58 16.08 10.07
C ARG A 122 -5.09 16.11 10.27
N GLN A 123 -5.57 15.29 11.18
CA GLN A 123 -6.97 15.27 11.61
C GLN A 123 -7.14 16.27 12.76
N ILE A 124 -8.09 17.19 12.62
CA ILE A 124 -8.37 18.22 13.61
C ILE A 124 -9.85 18.26 14.00
N ASN A 125 -10.11 18.55 15.27
CA ASN A 125 -11.41 18.89 15.82
C ASN A 125 -11.43 20.34 16.27
N PHE A 126 -12.57 20.99 16.07
CA PHE A 126 -12.86 22.30 16.66
C PHE A 126 -13.60 22.09 17.98
N LEU A 127 -13.04 22.63 19.05
CA LEU A 127 -13.67 22.70 20.35
C LEU A 127 -14.73 23.83 20.35
N SER A 128 -15.65 23.80 21.32
CA SER A 128 -16.72 24.81 21.43
C SER A 128 -16.21 26.25 21.62
N ASN A 129 -14.98 26.41 22.10
CA ASN A 129 -14.27 27.68 22.24
C ASN A 129 -13.55 28.13 20.95
N GLY A 130 -13.65 27.38 19.84
CA GLY A 130 -12.97 27.67 18.57
C GLY A 130 -11.53 27.16 18.48
N GLU A 131 -10.99 26.56 19.54
CA GLU A 131 -9.63 26.03 19.57
C GLU A 131 -9.52 24.73 18.75
N ARG A 132 -8.35 24.53 18.12
CA ARG A 132 -8.06 23.35 17.31
C ARG A 132 -7.38 22.28 18.15
N ARG A 133 -8.04 21.12 18.29
CA ARG A 133 -7.43 19.93 18.87
C ARG A 133 -6.95 18.99 17.77
N ILE A 134 -5.68 18.63 17.79
CA ILE A 134 -5.12 17.60 16.92
C ILE A 134 -5.59 16.23 17.42
N VAL A 135 -6.20 15.46 16.52
CA VAL A 135 -6.67 14.10 16.81
C VAL A 135 -5.60 13.08 16.44
N GLY A 136 -4.96 13.30 15.28
CA GLY A 136 -3.91 12.41 14.77
C GLY A 136 -3.28 12.95 13.49
N GLU A 137 -2.22 12.28 13.05
CA GLU A 137 -1.58 12.52 11.77
C GLU A 137 -1.60 11.25 10.93
N LEU A 138 -1.71 11.43 9.62
CA LEU A 138 -1.81 10.36 8.63
C LEU A 138 -0.69 10.57 7.61
N GLY A 139 -0.02 9.49 7.22
CA GLY A 139 1.08 9.49 6.27
C GLY A 139 0.91 8.45 5.17
N ARG A 140 1.95 8.31 4.36
CA ARG A 140 1.99 7.40 3.21
C ARG A 140 1.51 5.99 3.60
N GLY A 141 0.51 5.49 2.87
CA GLY A 141 -0.12 4.18 3.08
C GLY A 141 -1.40 4.23 3.93
N ASP A 142 -1.65 5.31 4.68
CA ASP A 142 -2.84 5.39 5.53
C ASP A 142 -4.12 5.57 4.73
N LEU A 143 -5.17 4.84 5.13
CA LEU A 143 -6.53 5.02 4.64
C LEU A 143 -7.24 6.12 5.42
N VAL A 144 -7.92 7.01 4.71
CA VAL A 144 -8.57 8.20 5.27
C VAL A 144 -10.04 8.19 4.89
N GLY A 145 -10.91 8.40 5.88
CA GLY A 145 -12.34 8.49 5.66
C GLY A 145 -13.05 7.15 5.43
N PHE A 146 -12.31 6.02 5.53
CA PHE A 146 -12.85 4.67 5.33
C PHE A 146 -13.99 4.35 6.29
N LEU A 147 -13.83 4.69 7.58
CA LEU A 147 -14.81 4.39 8.61
C LEU A 147 -16.14 5.12 8.35
N GLU A 148 -16.08 6.39 7.98
CA GLU A 148 -17.26 7.23 7.70
C GLU A 148 -18.03 6.75 6.48
N VAL A 149 -17.33 6.38 5.40
CA VAL A 149 -17.95 5.79 4.21
C VAL A 149 -18.63 4.47 4.56
N PHE A 150 -17.93 3.58 5.27
CA PHE A 150 -18.45 2.26 5.62
C PHE A 150 -19.63 2.30 6.60
N SER A 151 -19.61 3.24 7.54
CA SER A 151 -20.68 3.43 8.53
C SER A 151 -21.82 4.32 8.05
N ALA A 152 -21.74 4.85 6.83
CA ALA A 152 -22.67 5.84 6.27
C ALA A 152 -22.88 7.05 7.22
N GLN A 153 -21.79 7.54 7.81
CA GLN A 153 -21.79 8.66 8.75
C GLN A 153 -21.07 9.87 8.15
N PRO A 154 -21.50 11.12 8.42
CA PRO A 154 -20.76 12.30 8.01
C PRO A 154 -19.32 12.33 8.54
N ARG A 155 -18.44 13.10 7.90
CA ARG A 155 -17.02 13.21 8.28
C ARG A 155 -16.86 13.57 9.77
N ALA A 156 -16.17 12.72 10.54
CA ALA A 156 -16.02 12.90 11.98
C ALA A 156 -15.06 14.05 12.34
N HIS A 157 -14.03 14.24 11.51
CA HIS A 157 -12.96 15.23 11.70
C HIS A 157 -12.77 16.08 10.45
N THR A 158 -12.12 17.24 10.60
CA THR A 158 -11.56 17.96 9.44
C THR A 158 -10.16 17.44 9.18
N VAL A 159 -9.82 17.15 7.91
CA VAL A 159 -8.50 16.64 7.54
C VAL A 159 -7.80 17.67 6.67
N ILE A 160 -6.60 18.08 7.07
CA ILE A 160 -5.81 19.11 6.38
C ILE A 160 -4.49 18.54 5.89
N ALA A 161 -4.04 18.93 4.70
CA ALA A 161 -2.69 18.65 4.24
C ALA A 161 -1.70 19.57 4.98
N ILE A 162 -0.58 19.01 5.46
CA ILE A 162 0.44 19.77 6.20
C ILE A 162 1.80 19.81 5.50
N ARG A 163 2.07 18.87 4.57
CA ARG A 163 3.24 18.84 3.70
C ARG A 163 2.99 17.94 2.50
#